data_AF-B9Y3F7-F1
#
_entry.id   AF-B9Y3F7-F1
#
_cell.length_a   1.000
_cell.length_b   1.000
_cell.length_c   1.000
_cell.angle_alpha   90.00
_cell.angle_beta   90.00
_cell.angle_gamma   90.00
#
_symmetry.space_group_name_H-M   'P 1'
#
loop_
_entity.id
_entity.type
_entity.pdbx_description
1 polymer ?
#
loop_
_entity_poly.entity_id
_entity_poly.type
_entity_poly.pdbx_seq_one_letter_code
_entity_poly.pdbx_strand_id
1 'polypeptide(L)'
;MKTARQKWIVLFSLFLLTGCQHQPEEIGLTAVSAVYQKQQAENQKNPEFAEQNTEVITDLVNEVVKLRFQRAGEALASHLSEACRERFIAANQAVTGTDYGLARLGKLESCTILTINDNTVLAQINASYGDTPAAYTLVLTLISEDQTWLVDQMRWMENDQSPRSPVESAEQLVKAYQEAVLSQDYARLASLYNTTADPNGLLFWSTVRISDCEITAQKIQTGQACFQLQFTVAGPGMSQLKKGTSTAWLWCRRQPQQDGESISGWIIEGLMTKQPPTSWWQS
;
A
#
# COMPACT_ATOMS: atom_id res chain seq x y z
N MET A 1 32.71 42.38 -3.68
CA MET A 1 32.11 41.77 -2.47
C MET A 1 30.62 42.06 -2.47
N LYS A 2 29.80 41.06 -2.10
CA LYS A 2 28.31 40.99 -2.09
C LYS A 2 27.64 40.47 -3.37
N THR A 3 27.68 39.15 -3.58
CA THR A 3 26.65 38.40 -4.35
C THR A 3 26.74 36.89 -4.04
N ALA A 4 26.66 36.50 -2.76
CA ALA A 4 26.78 35.08 -2.36
C ALA A 4 25.77 34.62 -1.29
N ARG A 5 24.63 35.31 -1.13
CA ARG A 5 23.65 34.95 -0.09
C ARG A 5 22.19 34.76 -0.52
N GLN A 6 21.90 34.84 -1.83
CA GLN A 6 20.51 34.75 -2.34
C GLN A 6 20.24 33.60 -3.31
N LYS A 7 21.19 32.68 -3.52
CA LYS A 7 21.01 31.50 -4.40
C LYS A 7 20.77 30.18 -3.67
N TRP A 8 20.69 30.18 -2.34
CA TRP A 8 20.56 28.95 -1.53
C TRP A 8 19.14 28.64 -1.05
N ILE A 9 18.15 29.50 -1.31
CA ILE A 9 16.77 29.29 -0.86
C ILE A 9 15.85 28.76 -1.98
N VAL A 10 16.27 28.82 -3.25
CA VAL A 10 15.45 28.32 -4.38
C VAL A 10 15.75 26.85 -4.73
N LEU A 11 16.81 26.25 -4.16
CA LEU A 11 17.14 24.83 -4.39
C LEU A 11 16.45 23.86 -3.40
N PHE A 12 15.84 24.36 -2.32
CA PHE A 12 15.14 23.52 -1.33
C PHE A 12 13.64 23.34 -1.61
N SER A 13 13.08 24.09 -2.56
CA SER A 13 11.66 24.00 -2.91
C SER A 13 11.36 23.10 -4.11
N LEU A 14 12.40 22.58 -4.80
CA LEU A 14 12.23 21.72 -5.98
C LEU A 14 12.59 20.25 -5.74
N PHE A 15 13.10 19.88 -4.55
CA PHE A 15 13.41 18.50 -4.16
C PHE A 15 12.29 17.80 -3.36
N LEU A 16 11.15 18.47 -3.18
CA LEU A 16 9.97 17.92 -2.49
C LEU A 16 8.92 17.33 -3.46
N LEU A 17 9.21 17.27 -4.76
CA LEU A 17 8.27 16.78 -5.80
C LEU A 17 8.73 15.54 -6.57
N THR A 18 9.90 14.98 -6.25
CA THR A 18 10.16 13.55 -6.46
C THR A 18 10.04 12.87 -5.11
N GLY A 19 8.85 13.02 -4.51
CA GLY A 19 8.49 12.28 -3.31
C GLY A 19 8.71 10.81 -3.61
N CYS A 20 9.70 10.21 -2.95
CA CYS A 20 9.58 8.81 -2.58
C CYS A 20 8.14 8.67 -2.07
N GLN A 21 7.28 8.00 -2.83
CA GLN A 21 5.97 7.58 -2.39
C GLN A 21 6.22 6.57 -1.26
N HIS A 22 6.68 7.05 -0.10
CA HIS A 22 6.25 6.46 1.15
C HIS A 22 4.74 6.54 1.06
N GLN A 23 4.10 5.42 0.72
CA GLN A 23 2.70 5.25 1.05
C GLN A 23 2.64 5.55 2.54
N PRO A 24 2.06 6.69 2.96
CA PRO A 24 1.78 6.83 4.37
C PRO A 24 0.89 5.64 4.70
N GLU A 25 1.12 4.98 5.84
CA GLU A 25 -0.02 4.37 6.51
C GLU A 25 -0.97 5.55 6.73
N GLU A 26 -1.88 5.76 5.77
CA GLU A 26 -2.97 6.71 5.93
C GLU A 26 -3.84 6.09 7.00
N ILE A 27 -3.50 6.49 8.23
CA ILE A 27 -4.29 6.50 9.46
C ILE A 27 -5.66 5.90 9.21
N GLY A 28 -5.85 4.70 9.75
CA GLY A 28 -7.13 4.04 9.85
C GLY A 28 -8.25 5.01 10.14
N LEU A 29 -9.10 5.24 9.16
CA LEU A 29 -10.34 5.95 9.38
C LEU A 29 -11.29 4.93 9.98
N THR A 30 -11.13 4.66 11.26
CA THR A 30 -12.12 3.94 12.04
C THR A 30 -13.43 4.74 11.90
N ALA A 31 -14.52 4.17 11.41
CA ALA A 31 -15.85 4.74 11.59
C ALA A 31 -16.81 3.60 11.93
N VAL A 32 -17.88 3.92 12.64
CA VAL A 32 -18.74 2.98 13.35
C VAL A 32 -20.07 2.83 12.60
N SER A 33 -20.47 1.59 12.29
CA SER A 33 -21.86 1.30 11.89
C SER A 33 -22.57 0.59 13.04
N ALA A 34 -23.47 1.31 13.71
CA ALA A 34 -24.30 0.77 14.79
C ALA A 34 -25.25 -0.36 14.32
N VAL A 35 -25.57 -0.39 13.02
CA VAL A 35 -26.41 -1.44 12.40
C VAL A 35 -25.64 -2.76 12.33
N TYR A 36 -24.34 -2.70 12.02
CA TYR A 36 -23.48 -3.89 11.94
C TYR A 36 -23.16 -4.50 13.31
N GLN A 37 -23.02 -3.67 14.36
CA GLN A 37 -22.84 -4.14 15.75
C GLN A 37 -23.94 -5.09 16.18
N LYS A 38 -25.19 -4.75 15.85
CA LYS A 38 -26.37 -5.54 16.22
C LYS A 38 -26.38 -6.91 15.54
N GLN A 39 -26.04 -6.97 14.26
CA GLN A 39 -26.04 -8.23 13.49
C GLN A 39 -24.85 -9.14 13.83
N GLN A 40 -23.69 -8.59 14.23
CA GLN A 40 -22.55 -9.40 14.65
C GLN A 40 -22.71 -9.92 16.08
N ALA A 41 -23.29 -9.16 17.00
CA ALA A 41 -23.59 -9.65 18.35
C ALA A 41 -24.44 -10.93 18.31
N GLU A 42 -25.30 -11.07 17.30
CA GLU A 42 -26.09 -12.27 17.02
C GLU A 42 -25.28 -13.40 16.36
N ASN A 43 -24.12 -13.12 15.74
CA ASN A 43 -23.34 -14.03 14.88
C ASN A 43 -21.84 -14.15 15.23
N GLN A 44 -21.43 -13.86 16.48
CA GLN A 44 -20.04 -13.72 16.98
C GLN A 44 -19.03 -14.86 16.67
N LYS A 45 -19.45 -15.97 16.07
CA LYS A 45 -18.59 -17.14 15.79
C LYS A 45 -18.38 -17.44 14.31
N ASN A 46 -18.87 -16.60 13.40
CA ASN A 46 -18.75 -16.86 11.98
C ASN A 46 -17.62 -16.04 11.34
N PRO A 47 -16.50 -16.66 10.92
CA PRO A 47 -15.41 -15.95 10.23
C PRO A 47 -15.83 -15.36 8.89
N GLU A 48 -16.86 -15.92 8.24
CA GLU A 48 -17.40 -15.44 6.95
C GLU A 48 -18.45 -14.34 7.11
N PHE A 49 -18.61 -13.76 8.32
CA PHE A 49 -19.74 -12.87 8.62
C PHE A 49 -19.80 -11.65 7.69
N ALA A 50 -18.67 -11.03 7.34
CA ALA A 50 -18.66 -9.90 6.41
C ALA A 50 -19.06 -10.29 4.98
N GLU A 51 -18.64 -11.47 4.51
CA GLU A 51 -19.05 -12.02 3.20
C GLU A 51 -20.54 -12.36 3.16
N GLN A 52 -21.11 -12.73 4.30
CA GLN A 52 -22.54 -13.04 4.45
C GLN A 52 -23.41 -11.79 4.69
N ASN A 53 -22.81 -10.63 4.98
CA ASN A 53 -23.50 -9.37 5.30
C ASN A 53 -23.00 -8.20 4.43
N THR A 54 -22.82 -8.46 3.13
CA THR A 54 -22.30 -7.54 2.11
C THR A 54 -22.99 -6.17 2.10
N GLU A 55 -24.31 -6.11 2.26
CA GLU A 55 -25.06 -4.85 2.25
C GLU A 55 -24.65 -3.94 3.42
N VAL A 56 -24.58 -4.50 4.63
CA VAL A 56 -24.23 -3.73 5.83
C VAL A 56 -22.76 -3.32 5.85
N ILE A 57 -21.87 -4.17 5.31
CA ILE A 57 -20.46 -3.81 5.09
C ILE A 57 -20.32 -2.70 4.04
N THR A 58 -21.09 -2.77 2.96
CA THR A 58 -21.09 -1.74 1.91
C THR A 58 -21.53 -0.40 2.47
N ASP A 59 -22.60 -0.38 3.27
CA ASP A 59 -23.08 0.85 3.92
C ASP A 59 -22.05 1.43 4.89
N LEU A 60 -21.45 0.59 5.74
CA LEU A 60 -20.37 1.00 6.65
C LEU A 60 -19.19 1.61 5.88
N VAL A 61 -18.71 0.95 4.84
CA VAL A 61 -17.57 1.44 4.04
C VAL A 61 -17.92 2.74 3.33
N ASN A 62 -19.11 2.84 2.73
CA ASN A 62 -19.57 4.06 2.08
C ASN A 62 -19.67 5.23 3.07
N GLU A 63 -20.15 4.99 4.28
CA GLU A 63 -20.21 5.98 5.36
C GLU A 63 -18.81 6.45 5.76
N VAL A 64 -17.89 5.53 6.04
CA VAL A 64 -16.49 5.84 6.39
C VAL A 64 -15.81 6.67 5.30
N VAL A 65 -15.91 6.21 4.05
CA VAL A 65 -15.28 6.88 2.89
C VAL A 65 -15.90 8.27 2.70
N LYS A 66 -17.22 8.42 2.83
CA LYS A 66 -17.89 9.72 2.73
C LYS A 66 -17.42 10.69 3.81
N LEU A 67 -17.36 10.25 5.07
CA LEU A 67 -16.90 11.07 6.20
C LEU A 67 -15.46 11.57 5.97
N ARG A 68 -14.59 10.75 5.37
CA ARG A 68 -13.22 11.14 5.01
C ARG A 68 -13.18 12.34 4.05
N PHE A 69 -13.91 12.25 2.94
CA PHE A 69 -13.89 13.30 1.92
C PHE A 69 -14.50 14.60 2.43
N GLN A 70 -15.51 14.48 3.30
CA GLN A 70 -16.18 15.62 3.91
C GLN A 70 -15.34 16.33 4.99
N ARG A 71 -14.17 15.80 5.40
CA ARG A 71 -13.15 16.44 6.25
C ARG A 71 -13.69 17.30 7.39
N ALA A 72 -14.63 16.75 8.14
CA ALA A 72 -14.81 17.18 9.51
C ALA A 72 -14.06 16.16 10.37
N GLY A 73 -12.72 16.27 10.47
CA GLY A 73 -11.93 15.34 11.29
C GLY A 73 -12.43 15.31 12.74
N GLU A 74 -12.96 16.44 13.22
CA GLU A 74 -13.70 16.53 14.48
C GLU A 74 -15.08 15.82 14.44
N ALA A 75 -15.87 15.96 13.37
CA ALA A 75 -17.14 15.24 13.27
C ALA A 75 -16.93 13.74 13.11
N LEU A 76 -15.94 13.29 12.34
CA LEU A 76 -15.53 11.89 12.28
C LEU A 76 -15.12 11.40 13.67
N ALA A 77 -14.26 12.16 14.38
CA ALA A 77 -13.86 11.85 15.76
C ALA A 77 -15.05 11.72 16.73
N SER A 78 -16.16 12.46 16.49
CA SER A 78 -17.38 12.38 17.28
C SER A 78 -18.17 11.08 17.09
N HIS A 79 -17.93 10.36 15.99
CA HIS A 79 -18.52 9.06 15.70
C HIS A 79 -17.65 7.88 16.17
N LEU A 80 -16.51 8.13 16.81
CA LEU A 80 -15.58 7.08 17.27
C LEU A 80 -15.81 6.73 18.73
N SER A 81 -15.51 5.47 19.10
CA SER A 81 -15.32 5.13 20.51
C SER A 81 -14.12 5.88 21.08
N GLU A 82 -14.05 6.02 22.41
CA GLU A 82 -12.99 6.78 23.07
C GLU A 82 -11.58 6.27 22.73
N ALA A 83 -11.36 4.95 22.81
CA ALA A 83 -10.10 4.31 22.43
C ALA A 83 -9.75 4.51 20.94
N CYS A 84 -10.75 4.53 20.05
CA CYS A 84 -10.53 4.78 18.62
C CYS A 84 -10.18 6.24 18.35
N ARG A 85 -10.86 7.16 19.03
CA ARG A 85 -10.58 8.60 18.94
C ARG A 85 -9.16 8.92 19.39
N GLU A 86 -8.69 8.33 20.48
CA GLU A 86 -7.32 8.53 20.97
C GLU A 86 -6.27 8.06 19.96
N ARG A 87 -6.46 6.88 19.36
CA ARG A 87 -5.56 6.38 18.30
C ARG A 87 -5.61 7.23 17.04
N PHE A 88 -6.80 7.65 16.62
CA PHE A 88 -6.99 8.56 15.48
C PHE A 88 -6.23 9.88 15.70
N ILE A 89 -6.35 10.49 16.88
CA ILE A 89 -5.62 11.71 17.26
C ILE A 89 -4.10 11.46 17.28
N ALA A 90 -3.64 10.40 17.94
CA ALA A 90 -2.21 10.10 18.03
C ALA A 90 -1.57 9.90 16.65
N ALA A 91 -2.27 9.21 15.74
CA ALA A 91 -1.81 8.99 14.39
C ALA A 91 -1.80 10.30 13.57
N ASN A 92 -2.84 11.14 13.68
CA ASN A 92 -2.88 12.45 13.01
C ASN A 92 -1.79 13.40 13.53
N GLN A 93 -1.51 13.37 14.83
CA GLN A 93 -0.43 14.14 15.45
C GLN A 93 0.94 13.68 14.93
N ALA A 94 1.17 12.37 14.80
CA ALA A 94 2.43 11.84 14.27
C ALA A 94 2.72 12.27 12.83
N VAL A 95 1.67 12.39 11.99
CA VAL A 95 1.82 12.71 10.56
C VAL A 95 1.76 14.21 10.28
N THR A 96 0.85 14.93 10.93
CA THR A 96 0.51 16.33 10.59
C THR A 96 0.70 17.31 11.73
N GLY A 97 0.96 16.83 12.95
CA GLY A 97 1.04 17.67 14.16
C GLY A 97 -0.29 18.27 14.60
N THR A 98 -1.41 17.76 14.09
CA THR A 98 -2.77 18.22 14.45
C THR A 98 -3.62 17.05 14.91
N ASP A 99 -4.61 17.31 15.77
CA ASP A 99 -5.48 16.26 16.31
C ASP A 99 -6.34 15.58 15.23
N TYR A 100 -6.70 16.34 14.18
CA TYR A 100 -7.73 15.94 13.21
C TYR A 100 -7.30 16.06 11.74
N GLY A 101 -6.04 16.42 11.47
CA GLY A 101 -5.48 16.62 10.13
C GLY A 101 -5.82 17.99 9.51
N LEU A 102 -5.07 18.38 8.46
CA LEU A 102 -5.42 19.53 7.61
C LEU A 102 -6.74 19.28 6.85
N ALA A 103 -7.38 20.30 6.29
CA ALA A 103 -8.63 20.22 5.51
C ALA A 103 -8.42 20.37 3.98
N ARG A 104 -8.34 19.26 3.22
CA ARG A 104 -8.60 19.13 1.78
C ARG A 104 -10.03 18.63 1.69
N LEU A 105 -10.95 19.57 1.52
CA LEU A 105 -12.32 19.29 1.17
C LEU A 105 -12.29 18.66 -0.22
N GLY A 106 -12.39 17.34 -0.28
CA GLY A 106 -12.60 16.61 -1.53
C GLY A 106 -14.08 16.28 -1.65
N LYS A 107 -14.60 16.23 -2.87
CA LYS A 107 -15.95 15.70 -3.11
C LYS A 107 -15.82 14.25 -3.52
N LEU A 108 -16.41 13.36 -2.72
CA LEU A 108 -16.61 11.97 -3.14
C LEU A 108 -17.64 11.95 -4.27
N GLU A 109 -17.24 11.48 -5.44
CA GLU A 109 -18.13 11.33 -6.59
C GLU A 109 -18.79 9.94 -6.57
N SER A 110 -18.00 8.89 -6.28
CA SER A 110 -18.52 7.53 -6.09
C SER A 110 -17.58 6.67 -5.24
N CYS A 111 -18.16 5.73 -4.51
CA CYS A 111 -17.48 4.62 -3.85
C CYS A 111 -18.15 3.32 -4.31
N THR A 112 -17.38 2.43 -4.94
CA THR A 112 -17.87 1.15 -5.46
C THR A 112 -17.11 0.02 -4.77
N ILE A 113 -17.79 -0.86 -4.07
CA ILE A 113 -17.16 -2.05 -3.49
C ILE A 113 -16.85 -3.04 -4.62
N LEU A 114 -15.57 -3.39 -4.76
CA LEU A 114 -15.08 -4.35 -5.75
C LEU A 114 -15.12 -5.78 -5.18
N THR A 115 -14.72 -5.95 -3.92
CA THR A 115 -14.65 -7.26 -3.26
C THR A 115 -14.69 -7.10 -1.75
N ILE A 116 -15.31 -8.05 -1.06
CA ILE A 116 -15.23 -8.26 0.39
C ILE A 116 -14.68 -9.67 0.59
N ASN A 117 -13.63 -9.81 1.41
CA ASN A 117 -13.00 -11.09 1.73
C ASN A 117 -12.61 -11.07 3.20
N ASP A 118 -13.19 -11.97 4.00
CA ASP A 118 -13.09 -11.98 5.46
C ASP A 118 -13.29 -10.55 6.01
N ASN A 119 -12.25 -9.97 6.62
CA ASN A 119 -12.26 -8.65 7.20
C ASN A 119 -11.61 -7.60 6.31
N THR A 120 -11.56 -7.81 4.99
CA THR A 120 -10.90 -6.90 4.06
C THR A 120 -11.85 -6.50 2.94
N VAL A 121 -11.94 -5.21 2.67
CA VAL A 121 -12.79 -4.65 1.61
C VAL A 121 -11.92 -3.92 0.61
N LEU A 122 -12.13 -4.23 -0.67
CA LEU A 122 -11.53 -3.54 -1.79
C LEU A 122 -12.59 -2.60 -2.39
N ALA A 123 -12.30 -1.31 -2.45
CA ALA A 123 -13.22 -0.29 -2.93
C ALA A 123 -12.56 0.59 -4.01
N GLN A 124 -13.29 0.86 -5.09
CA GLN A 124 -12.90 1.85 -6.08
C GLN A 124 -13.48 3.21 -5.71
N ILE A 125 -12.62 4.22 -5.65
CA ILE A 125 -12.96 5.58 -5.28
C ILE A 125 -12.78 6.50 -6.48
N ASN A 126 -13.82 7.27 -6.78
CA ASN A 126 -13.72 8.44 -7.64
C ASN A 126 -14.04 9.68 -6.80
N ALA A 127 -13.17 10.66 -6.86
CA ALA A 127 -13.31 11.89 -6.11
C ALA A 127 -12.72 13.07 -6.86
N SER A 128 -12.99 14.28 -6.36
CA SER A 128 -12.39 15.51 -6.86
C SER A 128 -11.81 16.32 -5.70
N TYR A 129 -10.61 16.84 -5.88
CA TYR A 129 -9.96 17.77 -4.95
C TYR A 129 -9.92 19.15 -5.62
N GLY A 130 -10.96 19.96 -5.39
CA GLY A 130 -11.24 21.13 -6.24
C GLY A 130 -11.55 20.67 -7.67
N ASP A 131 -10.90 21.28 -8.66
CA ASP A 131 -11.08 20.92 -10.08
C ASP A 131 -10.22 19.72 -10.53
N THR A 132 -9.51 19.08 -9.62
CA THR A 132 -8.63 17.94 -9.94
C THR A 132 -9.37 16.62 -9.67
N PRO A 133 -9.84 15.90 -10.70
CA PRO A 133 -10.38 14.55 -10.52
C PRO A 133 -9.28 13.58 -10.09
N ALA A 134 -9.63 12.63 -9.25
CA ALA A 134 -8.76 11.57 -8.78
C ALA A 134 -9.54 10.24 -8.76
N ALA A 135 -8.89 9.17 -9.21
CA ALA A 135 -9.45 7.84 -9.19
C ALA A 135 -8.39 6.86 -8.66
N TYR A 136 -8.76 6.11 -7.63
CA TYR A 136 -7.86 5.18 -6.97
C TYR A 136 -8.61 4.00 -6.35
N THR A 137 -7.90 2.91 -6.11
CA THR A 137 -8.40 1.75 -5.40
C THR A 137 -7.95 1.81 -3.94
N LEU A 138 -8.86 1.55 -3.00
CA LEU A 138 -8.60 1.41 -1.57
C LEU A 138 -8.75 -0.05 -1.14
N VAL A 139 -7.80 -0.54 -0.35
CA VAL A 139 -7.98 -1.70 0.51
C VAL A 139 -8.25 -1.22 1.92
N LEU A 140 -9.30 -1.72 2.54
CA LEU A 140 -9.82 -1.36 3.84
C LEU A 140 -9.83 -2.60 4.72
N THR A 141 -9.25 -2.53 5.92
CA THR A 141 -9.36 -3.62 6.91
C THR A 141 -10.46 -3.32 7.90
N LEU A 142 -11.41 -4.23 8.05
CA LEU A 142 -12.45 -4.23 9.06
C LEU A 142 -11.90 -4.81 10.37
N ILE A 143 -12.08 -4.11 11.49
CA ILE A 143 -11.70 -4.62 12.82
C ILE A 143 -12.87 -4.51 13.76
N SER A 144 -13.10 -5.56 14.55
CA SER A 144 -14.05 -5.57 15.65
C SER A 144 -13.34 -5.25 16.97
N GLU A 145 -13.66 -4.12 17.58
CA GLU A 145 -13.24 -3.78 18.96
C GLU A 145 -14.46 -3.43 19.80
N ASP A 146 -14.58 -4.01 21.00
CA ASP A 146 -15.72 -3.76 21.90
C ASP A 146 -17.09 -3.88 21.21
N GLN A 147 -17.25 -4.93 20.38
CA GLN A 147 -18.43 -5.19 19.54
C GLN A 147 -18.73 -4.08 18.50
N THR A 148 -17.75 -3.22 18.23
CA THR A 148 -17.80 -2.13 17.26
C THR A 148 -16.88 -2.45 16.09
N TRP A 149 -17.42 -2.41 14.87
CA TRP A 149 -16.57 -2.54 13.69
C TRP A 149 -16.09 -1.21 13.17
N LEU A 150 -14.83 -1.23 12.76
CA LEU A 150 -14.02 -0.10 12.39
C LEU A 150 -13.33 -0.40 11.08
N VAL A 151 -12.98 0.62 10.31
CA VAL A 151 -12.04 0.49 9.20
C VAL A 151 -10.65 0.93 9.69
N ASP A 152 -9.76 -0.02 9.98
CA ASP A 152 -8.47 0.23 10.68
C ASP A 152 -7.29 0.54 9.76
N GLN A 153 -7.19 -0.10 8.60
CA GLN A 153 -6.03 0.12 7.73
C GLN A 153 -6.49 0.39 6.31
N MET A 154 -5.93 1.44 5.73
CA MET A 154 -6.18 1.82 4.36
C MET A 154 -4.88 1.77 3.57
N ARG A 155 -4.89 1.00 2.48
CA ARG A 155 -3.86 1.10 1.43
C ARG A 155 -4.49 1.53 0.15
N TRP A 156 -3.79 2.35 -0.61
CA TRP A 156 -4.36 2.91 -1.82
C TRP A 156 -3.39 2.84 -2.99
N MET A 157 -3.97 2.81 -4.19
CA MET A 157 -3.24 2.75 -5.44
C MET A 157 -3.93 3.65 -6.46
N GLU A 158 -3.19 4.60 -7.03
CA GLU A 158 -3.66 5.41 -8.16
C GLU A 158 -4.01 4.51 -9.33
N ASN A 159 -5.14 4.81 -9.99
CA ASN A 159 -5.52 4.11 -11.21
C ASN A 159 -4.61 4.49 -12.39
N ASP A 160 -4.11 5.73 -12.41
CA ASP A 160 -3.15 6.20 -13.41
C ASP A 160 -1.73 6.04 -12.86
N GLN A 161 -1.02 5.02 -13.33
CA GLN A 161 0.36 4.76 -12.94
C GLN A 161 1.31 5.35 -13.97
N SER A 162 1.90 6.49 -13.63
CA SER A 162 2.95 7.09 -14.45
C SER A 162 4.11 6.08 -14.65
N PRO A 163 4.62 5.92 -15.89
CA PRO A 163 5.76 5.06 -16.16
C PRO A 163 6.95 5.48 -15.29
N ARG A 164 7.49 4.53 -14.53
CA ARG A 164 8.67 4.77 -13.68
C ARG A 164 9.94 4.62 -14.52
N SER A 165 10.97 5.40 -14.17
CA SER A 165 12.26 5.34 -14.86
C SER A 165 12.84 3.92 -14.82
N PRO A 166 13.53 3.46 -15.90
CA PRO A 166 14.14 2.14 -15.93
C PRO A 166 15.15 1.95 -14.79
N VAL A 167 15.18 0.75 -14.22
CA VAL A 167 16.19 0.37 -13.23
C VAL A 167 17.47 -0.03 -13.94
N GLU A 168 18.58 0.66 -13.68
CA GLU A 168 19.80 0.56 -14.50
C GLU A 168 20.72 -0.61 -14.09
N SER A 169 20.58 -1.11 -12.86
CA SER A 169 21.41 -2.20 -12.31
C SER A 169 20.62 -3.20 -11.46
N ALA A 170 21.16 -4.43 -11.33
CA ALA A 170 20.56 -5.46 -10.47
C ALA A 170 20.56 -5.05 -8.99
N GLU A 171 21.58 -4.31 -8.55
CA GLU A 171 21.70 -3.79 -7.20
C GLU A 171 20.67 -2.70 -6.90
N GLN A 172 20.40 -1.81 -7.86
CA GLN A 172 19.29 -0.86 -7.73
C GLN A 172 17.95 -1.59 -7.70
N LEU A 173 17.78 -2.66 -8.48
CA LEU A 173 16.54 -3.44 -8.52
C LEU A 173 16.23 -4.09 -7.17
N VAL A 174 17.20 -4.78 -6.56
CA VAL A 174 16.98 -5.45 -5.27
C VAL A 174 16.75 -4.44 -4.14
N LYS A 175 17.43 -3.29 -4.15
CA LYS A 175 17.16 -2.21 -3.18
C LYS A 175 15.77 -1.64 -3.35
N ALA A 176 15.35 -1.38 -4.59
CA ALA A 176 14.00 -0.91 -4.87
C ALA A 176 12.93 -1.93 -4.44
N TYR A 177 13.22 -3.23 -4.58
CA TYR A 177 12.36 -4.30 -4.08
C TYR A 177 12.29 -4.31 -2.55
N GLN A 178 13.42 -4.23 -1.84
CA GLN A 178 13.45 -4.15 -0.37
C GLN A 178 12.63 -2.95 0.13
N GLU A 179 12.87 -1.77 -0.44
CA GLU A 179 12.12 -0.56 -0.11
C GLU A 179 10.62 -0.74 -0.34
N ALA A 180 10.22 -1.28 -1.49
CA ALA A 180 8.82 -1.50 -1.85
C ALA A 180 8.11 -2.50 -0.93
N VAL A 181 8.79 -3.59 -0.55
CA VAL A 181 8.26 -4.58 0.39
C VAL A 181 8.09 -3.97 1.79
N LEU A 182 9.09 -3.22 2.26
CA LEU A 182 9.07 -2.62 3.60
C LEU A 182 8.05 -1.48 3.70
N SER A 183 7.91 -0.68 2.65
CA SER A 183 6.90 0.37 2.57
C SER A 183 5.51 -0.14 2.14
N GLN A 184 5.41 -1.44 1.81
CA GLN A 184 4.20 -2.09 1.26
C GLN A 184 3.64 -1.38 0.01
N ASP A 185 4.52 -0.80 -0.81
CA ASP A 185 4.18 -0.11 -2.07
C ASP A 185 3.99 -1.14 -3.20
N TYR A 186 2.75 -1.64 -3.33
CA TYR A 186 2.40 -2.61 -4.37
C TYR A 186 2.58 -2.07 -5.79
N ALA A 187 2.28 -0.80 -6.05
CA ALA A 187 2.47 -0.20 -7.38
C ALA A 187 3.95 -0.26 -7.80
N ARG A 188 4.87 -0.01 -6.84
CA ARG A 188 6.29 -0.22 -7.06
C ARG A 188 6.62 -1.67 -7.33
N LEU A 189 6.11 -2.59 -6.52
CA LEU A 189 6.36 -4.02 -6.73
C LEU A 189 5.92 -4.44 -8.14
N ALA A 190 4.69 -4.16 -8.54
CA ALA A 190 4.16 -4.50 -9.86
C ALA A 190 5.05 -3.98 -10.99
N SER A 191 5.52 -2.72 -10.89
CA SER A 191 6.45 -2.11 -11.83
C SER A 191 7.81 -2.83 -11.89
N LEU A 192 8.38 -3.25 -10.75
CA LEU A 192 9.65 -4.00 -10.72
C LEU A 192 9.52 -5.41 -11.35
N TYR A 193 8.33 -6.01 -11.28
CA TYR A 193 8.00 -7.26 -11.99
C TYR A 193 7.63 -7.03 -13.47
N ASN A 194 7.65 -5.77 -13.94
CA ASN A 194 7.18 -5.39 -15.28
C ASN A 194 5.75 -5.88 -15.56
N THR A 195 4.87 -5.71 -14.57
CA THR A 195 3.44 -6.04 -14.62
C THR A 195 2.61 -4.80 -14.33
N THR A 196 1.39 -4.75 -14.87
CA THR A 196 0.43 -3.70 -14.49
C THR A 196 -0.10 -3.99 -13.10
N ALA A 197 -0.03 -3.00 -12.21
CA ALA A 197 -0.61 -3.14 -10.89
C ALA A 197 -2.15 -3.27 -10.99
N ASP A 198 -2.71 -4.23 -10.28
CA ASP A 198 -4.14 -4.53 -10.33
C ASP A 198 -4.77 -4.62 -8.92
N PRO A 199 -6.10 -4.47 -8.80
CA PRO A 199 -6.78 -4.48 -7.51
C PRO A 199 -6.58 -5.77 -6.69
N ASN A 200 -6.48 -6.94 -7.33
CA ASN A 200 -6.28 -8.22 -6.63
C ASN A 200 -4.85 -8.34 -6.11
N GLY A 201 -3.86 -7.90 -6.89
CA GLY A 201 -2.48 -7.83 -6.42
C GLY A 201 -2.31 -6.85 -5.25
N LEU A 202 -3.03 -5.71 -5.28
CA LEU A 202 -3.07 -4.77 -4.16
C LEU A 202 -3.67 -5.42 -2.91
N LEU A 203 -4.81 -6.09 -3.05
CA LEU A 203 -5.45 -6.83 -1.96
C LEU A 203 -4.47 -7.87 -1.37
N PHE A 204 -3.84 -8.67 -2.22
CA PHE A 204 -2.86 -9.66 -1.80
C PHE A 204 -1.73 -9.05 -0.96
N TRP A 205 -1.03 -8.05 -1.52
CA TRP A 205 0.11 -7.44 -0.87
C TRP A 205 -0.25 -6.65 0.39
N SER A 206 -1.46 -6.09 0.45
CA SER A 206 -1.95 -5.35 1.62
C SER A 206 -2.14 -6.21 2.86
N THR A 207 -2.16 -7.55 2.74
CA THR A 207 -2.32 -8.46 3.89
C THR A 207 -0.99 -8.92 4.49
N VAL A 208 0.12 -8.75 3.76
CA VAL A 208 1.45 -9.20 4.16
C VAL A 208 2.13 -8.12 5.01
N ARG A 209 2.73 -8.50 6.14
CA ARG A 209 3.46 -7.60 7.04
C ARG A 209 4.90 -8.09 7.18
N ILE A 210 5.81 -7.36 6.53
CA ILE A 210 7.26 -7.60 6.58
C ILE A 210 7.88 -6.43 7.33
N SER A 211 8.59 -6.72 8.41
CA SER A 211 9.25 -5.71 9.25
C SER A 211 10.71 -5.50 8.85
N ASP A 212 11.31 -6.47 8.18
CA ASP A 212 12.69 -6.40 7.72
C ASP A 212 12.91 -7.31 6.50
N CYS A 213 13.87 -6.93 5.65
CA CYS A 213 14.24 -7.65 4.44
C CYS A 213 15.75 -7.44 4.18
N GLU A 214 16.55 -8.48 4.34
CA GLU A 214 18.00 -8.44 4.19
C GLU A 214 18.49 -9.30 3.02
N ILE A 215 19.57 -8.88 2.37
CA ILE A 215 20.25 -9.69 1.35
C ILE A 215 21.31 -10.55 2.05
N THR A 216 21.15 -11.87 2.01
CA THR A 216 22.09 -12.82 2.65
C THR A 216 23.08 -13.43 1.68
N ALA A 217 22.75 -13.49 0.39
CA ALA A 217 23.63 -13.95 -0.67
C ALA A 217 23.25 -13.30 -2.00
N GLN A 218 24.21 -13.18 -2.92
CA GLN A 218 23.94 -12.68 -4.26
C GLN A 218 24.84 -13.35 -5.30
N LYS A 219 24.34 -13.42 -6.53
CA LYS A 219 25.11 -13.80 -7.71
C LYS A 219 24.64 -12.94 -8.88
N ILE A 220 25.55 -12.25 -9.53
CA ILE A 220 25.27 -11.35 -10.65
C ILE A 220 26.11 -11.78 -11.84
N GLN A 221 25.48 -11.92 -13.00
CA GLN A 221 26.09 -12.23 -14.29
C GLN A 221 25.55 -11.27 -15.35
N THR A 222 26.13 -11.29 -16.54
CA THR A 222 25.66 -10.45 -17.66
C THR A 222 24.21 -10.76 -17.97
N GLY A 223 23.31 -9.80 -17.72
CA GLY A 223 21.89 -9.92 -18.05
C GLY A 223 21.03 -10.71 -17.06
N GLN A 224 21.62 -11.31 -16.02
CA GLN A 224 20.92 -12.13 -15.04
C GLN A 224 21.50 -11.95 -13.64
N ALA A 225 20.65 -11.93 -12.62
CA ALA A 225 21.07 -11.84 -11.23
C ALA A 225 20.12 -12.63 -10.33
N CYS A 226 20.63 -13.11 -9.20
CA CYS A 226 19.80 -13.64 -8.13
C CYS A 226 20.27 -13.16 -6.77
N PHE A 227 19.31 -12.89 -5.89
CA PHE A 227 19.55 -12.46 -4.52
C PHE A 227 18.81 -13.39 -3.56
N GLN A 228 19.50 -13.92 -2.57
CA GLN A 228 18.85 -14.57 -1.44
C GLN A 228 18.42 -13.50 -0.46
N LEU A 229 17.12 -13.47 -0.18
CA LEU A 229 16.49 -12.52 0.73
C LEU A 229 16.04 -13.26 1.99
N GLN A 230 16.35 -12.68 3.14
CA GLN A 230 15.80 -13.07 4.43
C GLN A 230 14.78 -12.03 4.86
N PHE A 231 13.54 -12.46 5.05
CA PHE A 231 12.44 -11.63 5.53
C PHE A 231 12.19 -11.89 7.00
N THR A 232 11.98 -10.83 7.77
CA THR A 232 11.32 -10.90 9.07
C THR A 232 9.83 -10.59 8.87
N VAL A 233 9.00 -11.61 8.99
CA VAL A 233 7.57 -11.58 8.69
C VAL A 233 6.78 -11.48 9.98
N ALA A 234 6.18 -10.32 10.23
CA ALA A 234 5.29 -10.09 11.36
C ALA A 234 3.93 -10.79 11.17
N GLY A 235 3.43 -10.77 9.92
CA GLY A 235 2.16 -11.36 9.52
C GLY A 235 2.24 -11.88 8.09
N PRO A 236 2.02 -13.18 7.85
CA PRO A 236 2.19 -13.76 6.51
C PRO A 236 1.06 -13.36 5.54
N GLY A 237 -0.10 -12.91 6.04
CA GLY A 237 -1.25 -12.56 5.22
C GLY A 237 -1.68 -13.71 4.31
N MET A 238 -2.02 -13.38 3.07
CA MET A 238 -2.35 -14.37 2.03
C MET A 238 -1.12 -14.97 1.33
N SER A 239 0.10 -14.63 1.75
CA SER A 239 1.32 -15.15 1.13
C SER A 239 1.71 -16.55 1.57
N GLN A 240 2.65 -17.17 0.85
CA GLN A 240 3.28 -18.44 1.26
C GLN A 240 4.43 -18.25 2.27
N LEU A 241 4.71 -17.02 2.71
CA LEU A 241 5.74 -16.77 3.71
C LEU A 241 5.30 -17.29 5.07
N LYS A 242 6.26 -17.64 5.93
CA LYS A 242 6.01 -18.06 7.30
C LYS A 242 6.24 -16.90 8.25
N LYS A 243 5.41 -16.78 9.29
CA LYS A 243 5.64 -15.85 10.40
C LYS A 243 7.01 -16.10 11.04
N GLY A 244 7.71 -15.03 11.40
CA GLY A 244 9.11 -15.08 11.84
C GLY A 244 10.06 -14.98 10.65
N THR A 245 11.14 -15.73 10.65
CA THR A 245 12.14 -15.68 9.59
C THR A 245 11.72 -16.55 8.39
N SER A 246 11.68 -15.94 7.20
CA SER A 246 11.47 -16.63 5.93
C SER A 246 12.60 -16.31 4.95
N THR A 247 12.94 -17.25 4.08
CA THR A 247 13.99 -17.06 3.07
C THR A 247 13.45 -17.35 1.68
N ALA A 248 13.80 -16.51 0.70
CA ALA A 248 13.49 -16.76 -0.70
C ALA A 248 14.62 -16.24 -1.61
N TRP A 249 14.53 -16.57 -2.89
CA TRP A 249 15.45 -16.16 -3.94
C TRP A 249 14.74 -15.24 -4.92
N LEU A 250 15.18 -13.99 -5.01
CA LEU A 250 14.73 -13.04 -6.01
C LEU A 250 15.50 -13.29 -7.31
N TRP A 251 14.81 -13.69 -8.36
CA TRP A 251 15.40 -13.93 -9.69
C TRP A 251 15.18 -12.68 -10.53
N CYS A 252 16.24 -12.18 -11.15
CA CYS A 252 16.26 -10.92 -11.88
C CYS A 252 16.87 -11.12 -13.26
N ARG A 253 16.31 -10.43 -14.24
CA ARG A 253 16.79 -10.46 -15.62
C ARG A 253 16.82 -9.06 -16.18
N ARG A 254 17.82 -8.78 -17.01
CA ARG A 254 17.83 -7.59 -17.84
C ARG A 254 16.94 -7.85 -19.05
N GLN A 255 15.91 -7.06 -19.25
CA GLN A 255 15.12 -7.18 -20.46
C GLN A 255 15.98 -6.79 -21.67
N PRO A 256 15.75 -7.38 -22.85
CA PRO A 256 16.17 -6.83 -24.12
C PRO A 256 15.12 -5.83 -24.64
N GLN A 257 15.54 -4.69 -25.18
CA GLN A 257 14.61 -3.70 -25.73
C GLN A 257 14.31 -4.03 -27.20
N GLN A 258 13.05 -3.86 -27.63
CA GLN A 258 12.57 -4.27 -28.96
C GLN A 258 13.29 -3.57 -30.14
N ASP A 259 13.96 -2.45 -29.90
CA ASP A 259 14.48 -1.59 -30.96
C ASP A 259 16.02 -1.57 -31.04
N GLY A 260 16.72 -2.34 -30.20
CA GLY A 260 18.18 -2.51 -30.26
C GLY A 260 19.06 -1.32 -29.84
N GLU A 261 18.53 -0.10 -29.69
CA GLU A 261 19.32 1.12 -29.44
C GLU A 261 19.17 1.80 -28.07
N SER A 262 18.27 1.32 -27.18
CA SER A 262 18.15 1.85 -25.82
C SER A 262 18.29 0.76 -24.74
N ILE A 263 18.52 1.20 -23.49
CA ILE A 263 18.64 0.30 -22.34
C ILE A 263 17.24 0.00 -21.79
N SER A 264 16.79 -1.24 -21.94
CA SER A 264 15.72 -1.82 -21.11
C SER A 264 16.30 -2.19 -19.76
N GLY A 265 15.63 -1.75 -18.70
CA GLY A 265 16.11 -1.90 -17.33
C GLY A 265 16.15 -3.36 -16.85
N TRP A 266 16.61 -3.52 -15.62
CA TRP A 266 16.49 -4.76 -14.87
C TRP A 266 15.05 -4.93 -14.37
N ILE A 267 14.57 -6.17 -14.40
CA ILE A 267 13.26 -6.57 -13.90
C ILE A 267 13.38 -7.80 -13.00
N ILE A 268 12.34 -8.05 -12.21
CA ILE A 268 12.18 -9.24 -11.40
C ILE A 268 11.39 -10.28 -12.20
N GLU A 269 11.94 -11.48 -12.35
CA GLU A 269 11.23 -12.62 -12.95
C GLU A 269 10.37 -13.36 -11.93
N GLY A 270 10.81 -13.43 -10.67
CA GLY A 270 10.08 -14.16 -9.64
C GLY A 270 10.74 -14.12 -8.27
N LEU A 271 9.93 -14.39 -7.24
CA LEU A 271 10.39 -14.72 -5.89
C LEU A 271 10.24 -16.23 -5.70
N MET A 272 11.35 -16.95 -5.65
CA MET A 272 11.40 -18.41 -5.69
C MET A 272 11.84 -19.00 -4.36
N THR A 273 11.41 -20.23 -4.06
CA THR A 273 11.88 -20.96 -2.87
C THR A 273 13.27 -21.57 -3.04
N LYS A 274 13.78 -21.62 -4.28
CA LYS A 274 15.05 -22.25 -4.64
C LYS A 274 15.93 -21.29 -5.46
N GLN A 275 17.24 -21.48 -5.36
CA GLN A 275 18.22 -20.81 -6.21
C GLN A 275 18.00 -21.18 -7.69
N PRO A 276 18.34 -20.31 -8.66
CA PRO A 276 18.24 -20.66 -10.07
C PRO A 276 19.08 -21.89 -10.43
N PRO A 277 18.51 -22.85 -11.20
CA PRO A 277 19.28 -23.97 -11.72
C PRO A 277 20.34 -23.49 -12.71
N THR A 278 21.37 -24.30 -12.96
CA THR A 278 22.45 -23.97 -13.91
C THR A 278 21.92 -23.60 -15.30
N SER A 279 20.86 -24.28 -15.77
CA SER A 279 20.23 -24.01 -17.07
C SER A 279 19.63 -22.61 -17.19
N TRP A 280 19.20 -22.00 -16.08
CA TRP A 280 18.69 -20.63 -16.09
C TRP A 280 19.81 -19.63 -16.39
N TRP A 281 21.02 -19.87 -15.90
CA TRP A 281 22.20 -19.03 -16.18
C TRP A 281 22.72 -19.11 -17.62
N GLN A 282 22.21 -20.07 -18.39
CA GLN A 282 22.63 -20.34 -19.77
C GLN A 282 21.58 -19.90 -20.80
N SER A 283 20.43 -19.40 -20.34
CA SER A 283 19.30 -18.97 -21.18
C SER A 283 19.40 -17.52 -21.61
#